data_AF-A0A1V5PVB7-F1
#
_entry.id   AF-A0A1V5PVB7-F1
#
_cell.length_a   1.000
_cell.length_b   1.000
_cell.length_c   1.000
_cell.angle_alpha   90.00
_cell.angle_beta   90.00
_cell.angle_gamma   90.00
#
_symmetry.space_group_name_H-M   'P 1'
#
loop_
_entity.id
_entity.type
_entity.pdbx_description
1 polymer ?
#
loop_
_entity_poly.entity_id
_entity_poly.type
_entity_poly.pdbx_seq_one_letter_code
_entity_poly.pdbx_strand_id
1 'polypeptide(L)'
;MLEKLNMVIGTFFSEAGLGLIHLFADFDLNARNIKRELAGVEKWTEKDFTRVSLMLTKFKYSVNSHAGDINQLKSFLARRREFLLRLLENPNLLEHEKFTELLRAVFHLTEELDYRKDFSASPESDYIHLSADIKRAYLLIISEWITYIKYLKKHYPYLYSLAARINPFDESATPVVV
;
A
#
# COMPACT_ATOMS: atom_id res chain seq x y z
N MET A 1 22.98 1.48 5.77
CA MET A 1 22.37 1.14 4.46
C MET A 1 20.88 0.89 4.63
N LEU A 2 20.49 -0.08 5.47
CA LEU A 2 19.10 -0.35 5.83
C LEU A 2 18.32 0.87 6.37
N GLU A 3 18.95 1.74 7.15
CA GLU A 3 18.34 3.00 7.62
C GLU A 3 18.01 3.97 6.47
N LYS A 4 18.93 4.13 5.50
CA LYS A 4 18.70 4.99 4.32
C LYS A 4 17.55 4.44 3.47
N LEU A 5 17.47 3.12 3.31
CA LEU A 5 16.38 2.51 2.57
C LEU A 5 15.04 2.68 3.29
N ASN A 6 15.00 2.56 4.62
CA ASN A 6 13.78 2.82 5.38
C ASN A 6 13.35 4.29 5.34
N MET A 7 14.28 5.24 5.17
CA MET A 7 13.90 6.63 4.86
C MET A 7 13.19 6.73 3.51
N VAL A 8 13.68 6.02 2.47
CA VAL A 8 13.04 5.96 1.14
C VAL A 8 11.65 5.30 1.21
N ILE A 9 11.52 4.20 1.96
CA ILE A 9 10.22 3.54 2.22
C ILE A 9 9.27 4.51 2.93
N GLY A 10 9.78 5.29 3.89
CA GLY A 10 9.02 6.35 4.55
C GLY A 10 8.49 7.39 3.58
N THR A 11 9.34 7.90 2.69
CA THR A 11 8.93 8.85 1.63
C THR A 11 7.89 8.23 0.70
N PHE A 12 8.03 6.96 0.34
CA PHE A 12 7.01 6.26 -0.45
C PHE A 12 5.66 6.25 0.26
N PHE A 13 5.61 5.90 1.55
CA PHE A 13 4.34 5.86 2.28
C PHE A 13 3.72 7.24 2.45
N SER A 14 4.51 8.28 2.73
CA SER A 14 3.98 9.65 2.91
C SER A 14 3.42 10.24 1.62
N GLU A 15 4.06 10.00 0.46
CA GLU A 15 3.68 10.62 -0.82
C GLU A 15 2.65 9.81 -1.61
N ALA A 16 2.72 8.47 -1.53
CA ALA A 16 1.93 7.58 -2.36
C ALA A 16 1.24 6.47 -1.55
N GLY A 17 1.99 5.80 -0.66
CA GLY A 17 1.59 4.49 -0.17
C GLY A 17 0.35 4.49 0.71
N LEU A 18 0.20 5.46 1.61
CA LEU A 18 -1.01 5.56 2.45
C LEU A 18 -2.27 5.87 1.61
N GLY A 19 -2.13 6.75 0.62
CA GLY A 19 -3.22 7.05 -0.32
C GLY A 19 -3.60 5.85 -1.19
N LEU A 20 -2.61 5.05 -1.62
CA LEU A 20 -2.88 3.82 -2.36
C LEU A 20 -3.57 2.76 -1.52
N ILE A 21 -3.18 2.58 -0.25
CA ILE A 21 -3.90 1.68 0.66
C ILE A 21 -5.38 2.07 0.75
N HIS A 22 -5.67 3.36 0.88
CA HIS A 22 -7.04 3.86 0.95
C HIS A 22 -7.81 3.57 -0.34
N LEU A 23 -7.26 3.94 -1.51
CA LEU A 23 -7.90 3.71 -2.79
C LEU A 23 -8.08 2.22 -3.10
N PHE A 24 -7.10 1.38 -2.79
CA PHE A 24 -7.18 -0.06 -3.01
C PHE A 24 -8.25 -0.74 -2.14
N ALA A 25 -8.51 -0.21 -0.95
CA ALA A 25 -9.55 -0.74 -0.08
C ALA A 25 -10.95 -0.64 -0.71
N ASP A 26 -11.21 0.35 -1.57
CA ASP A 26 -12.50 0.50 -2.27
C ASP A 26 -12.74 -0.60 -3.31
N PHE A 27 -11.68 -1.25 -3.79
CA PHE A 27 -11.78 -2.38 -4.71
C PHE A 27 -11.90 -3.74 -4.01
N ASP A 28 -11.56 -3.84 -2.71
CA ASP A 28 -11.62 -5.10 -1.96
C ASP A 28 -12.98 -5.25 -1.25
N LEU A 29 -13.79 -6.20 -1.72
CA LEU A 29 -15.09 -6.52 -1.14
C LEU A 29 -14.98 -6.98 0.33
N ASN A 30 -13.79 -7.40 0.77
CA ASN A 30 -13.49 -7.82 2.13
C ASN A 30 -12.69 -6.79 2.95
N ALA A 31 -12.53 -5.55 2.50
CA ALA A 31 -11.66 -4.55 3.13
C ALA A 31 -11.97 -4.32 4.62
N ARG A 32 -13.25 -4.37 5.02
CA ARG A 32 -13.67 -4.22 6.43
C ARG A 32 -13.02 -5.24 7.37
N ASN A 33 -12.80 -6.47 6.89
CA ASN A 33 -12.17 -7.52 7.70
C ASN A 33 -10.69 -7.21 7.95
N ILE A 34 -9.98 -6.72 6.93
CA ILE A 34 -8.59 -6.27 7.06
C ILE A 34 -8.51 -5.08 7.99
N LYS A 35 -9.35 -4.05 7.76
CA LYS A 35 -9.39 -2.85 8.60
C LYS A 35 -9.49 -3.19 10.09
N ARG A 36 -10.42 -4.07 10.45
CA ARG A 36 -10.61 -4.51 11.84
C ARG A 36 -9.37 -5.17 12.45
N GLU A 37 -8.64 -5.99 11.68
CA GLU A 37 -7.43 -6.63 12.15
C GLU A 37 -6.25 -5.64 12.31
N LEU A 38 -6.25 -4.55 11.53
CA LEU A 38 -5.12 -3.61 11.43
C LEU A 38 -5.32 -2.29 12.19
N ALA A 39 -6.53 -1.96 12.66
CA ALA A 39 -6.83 -0.67 13.28
C ALA A 39 -6.01 -0.39 14.56
N GLY A 40 -5.77 -1.39 15.40
CA GLY A 40 -5.14 -1.22 16.73
C GLY A 40 -3.60 -1.22 16.77
N VAL A 41 -2.95 -0.77 15.70
CA VAL A 41 -1.48 -0.87 15.51
C VAL A 41 -0.68 -0.16 16.60
N GLU A 42 -1.25 0.86 17.25
CA GLU A 42 -0.64 1.65 18.32
C GLU A 42 -0.37 0.83 19.59
N LYS A 43 -1.18 -0.21 19.82
CA LYS A 43 -1.07 -1.10 21.00
C LYS A 43 -0.27 -2.37 20.72
N TRP A 44 0.17 -2.58 19.48
CA TRP A 44 0.78 -3.85 19.10
C TRP A 44 2.14 -4.09 19.77
N THR A 45 2.31 -5.32 20.21
CA THR A 45 3.58 -5.91 20.62
C THR A 45 4.26 -6.61 19.44
N GLU A 46 5.51 -7.05 19.63
CA GLU A 46 6.21 -7.89 18.65
C GLU A 46 5.44 -9.17 18.27
N LYS A 47 4.68 -9.73 19.23
CA LYS A 47 3.82 -10.90 18.99
C LYS A 47 2.66 -10.57 18.07
N ASP A 48 2.09 -9.37 18.20
CA ASP A 48 0.99 -8.91 17.34
C ASP A 48 1.45 -8.71 15.90
N PHE A 49 2.60 -8.07 15.67
CA PHE A 49 3.19 -7.95 14.34
C PHE A 49 3.41 -9.32 13.68
N THR A 50 3.90 -10.30 14.45
CA THR A 50 4.12 -11.66 13.95
C THR A 50 2.80 -12.35 13.61
N ARG A 51 1.80 -12.26 14.50
CA ARG A 51 0.46 -12.82 14.30
C ARG A 51 -0.21 -12.25 13.05
N VAL A 52 -0.22 -10.93 12.91
CA VAL A 52 -0.85 -10.24 11.79
C VAL A 52 -0.13 -10.55 10.48
N SER A 53 1.21 -10.56 10.47
CA SER A 53 1.97 -10.92 9.27
C SER A 53 1.62 -12.33 8.78
N LEU A 54 1.45 -13.30 9.69
CA LEU A 54 1.02 -14.66 9.35
C LEU A 54 -0.46 -14.72 8.91
N MET A 55 -1.32 -13.89 9.47
CA MET A 55 -2.71 -13.79 9.06
C MET A 55 -2.82 -13.25 7.63
N LEU A 56 -2.06 -12.22 7.28
CA LEU A 56 -2.08 -11.59 5.95
C LEU A 56 -1.70 -12.56 4.83
N THR A 57 -0.83 -13.56 5.07
CA THR A 57 -0.48 -14.58 4.06
C THR A 57 -1.62 -15.56 3.78
N LYS A 58 -2.58 -15.68 4.70
CA LYS A 58 -3.76 -16.55 4.57
C LYS A 58 -5.03 -15.77 4.24
N PHE A 59 -4.96 -14.45 4.22
CA PHE A 59 -6.12 -13.61 4.04
C PHE A 59 -6.66 -13.71 2.61
N LYS A 60 -7.99 -13.85 2.49
CA LYS A 60 -8.68 -13.95 1.20
C LYS A 60 -9.12 -12.57 0.74
N TYR A 61 -8.22 -11.88 0.04
CA TYR A 61 -8.53 -10.63 -0.66
C TYR A 61 -9.47 -10.89 -1.83
N SER A 62 -10.57 -10.15 -1.88
CA SER A 62 -11.61 -10.25 -2.91
C SER A 62 -11.68 -8.95 -3.69
N VAL A 63 -10.64 -8.68 -4.46
CA VAL A 63 -10.51 -7.47 -5.26
C VAL A 63 -11.34 -7.59 -6.54
N ASN A 64 -12.13 -6.57 -6.81
CA ASN A 64 -12.93 -6.38 -8.02
C ASN A 64 -12.74 -4.96 -8.53
N SER A 65 -12.19 -4.81 -9.74
CA SER A 65 -11.93 -3.52 -10.38
C SER A 65 -13.21 -2.72 -10.65
N HIS A 66 -14.39 -3.35 -10.74
CA HIS A 66 -15.68 -2.66 -10.85
C HIS A 66 -16.21 -2.08 -9.53
N ALA A 67 -15.66 -2.49 -8.37
CA ALA A 67 -16.18 -2.06 -7.08
C ALA A 67 -15.74 -0.63 -6.70
N GLY A 68 -14.56 -0.20 -7.16
CA GLY A 68 -13.99 1.11 -6.88
C GLY A 68 -13.91 2.01 -8.12
N ASP A 69 -13.41 3.23 -7.93
CA ASP A 69 -13.24 4.21 -9.01
C ASP A 69 -11.87 4.07 -9.69
N ILE A 70 -11.83 3.36 -10.81
CA ILE A 70 -10.61 3.18 -11.62
C ILE A 70 -10.07 4.53 -12.14
N ASN A 71 -10.93 5.49 -12.48
CA ASN A 71 -10.50 6.80 -12.97
C ASN A 71 -9.82 7.63 -11.87
N GLN A 72 -10.34 7.54 -10.64
CA GLN A 72 -9.70 8.13 -9.47
C GLN A 72 -8.32 7.50 -9.22
N LEU A 73 -8.22 6.17 -9.25
CA LEU A 73 -6.96 5.45 -9.11
C LEU A 73 -5.95 5.84 -10.20
N LYS A 74 -6.38 5.85 -11.46
CA LYS A 74 -5.57 6.32 -12.60
C LYS A 74 -5.05 7.73 -12.37
N SER A 75 -5.95 8.67 -12.05
CA SER A 75 -5.58 10.07 -11.81
C SER A 75 -4.60 10.23 -10.64
N PHE A 76 -4.77 9.42 -9.60
CA PHE A 76 -3.88 9.41 -8.45
C PHE A 76 -2.46 8.93 -8.82
N LEU A 77 -2.36 7.83 -9.57
CA LEU A 77 -1.09 7.22 -9.99
C LEU A 77 -0.37 8.07 -11.05
N ALA A 78 -1.10 8.63 -12.02
CA ALA A 78 -0.53 9.49 -13.06
C ALA A 78 0.21 10.69 -12.46
N ARG A 79 -0.36 11.34 -11.44
CA ARG A 79 0.28 12.46 -10.72
C ARG A 79 1.55 12.06 -9.96
N ARG A 80 1.78 10.77 -9.74
CA ARG A 80 2.90 10.23 -8.95
C ARG A 80 3.90 9.44 -9.79
N ARG A 81 3.72 9.37 -11.10
CA ARG A 81 4.58 8.61 -12.02
C ARG A 81 6.06 8.99 -11.90
N GLU A 82 6.38 10.28 -11.98
CA GLU A 82 7.75 10.79 -11.85
C GLU A 82 8.34 10.56 -10.44
N PHE A 83 7.50 10.49 -9.42
CA PHE A 83 7.95 10.11 -8.08
C PHE A 83 8.30 8.63 -8.01
N LEU A 84 7.43 7.75 -8.51
CA LEU A 84 7.66 6.29 -8.55
C LEU A 84 8.89 5.93 -9.39
N LEU A 85 9.11 6.59 -10.53
CA LEU A 85 10.32 6.42 -11.36
C LEU A 85 11.59 6.75 -10.59
N ARG A 86 11.63 7.90 -9.91
CA ARG A 86 12.80 8.28 -9.08
C ARG A 86 13.06 7.33 -7.92
N LEU A 87 12.02 6.68 -7.39
CA LEU A 87 12.22 5.62 -6.39
C LEU A 87 12.89 4.40 -7.02
N LEU A 88 12.45 3.96 -8.20
CA LEU A 88 13.04 2.84 -8.94
C LEU A 88 14.51 3.06 -9.33
N GLU A 89 14.92 4.31 -9.52
CA GLU A 89 16.32 4.70 -9.80
C GLU A 89 17.22 4.63 -8.56
N ASN A 90 16.66 4.42 -7.35
CA ASN A 90 17.46 4.42 -6.13
C ASN A 90 18.37 3.17 -6.07
N PRO A 91 19.70 3.33 -5.99
CA PRO A 91 20.64 2.21 -6.04
C PRO A 91 20.54 1.27 -4.83
N ASN A 92 19.92 1.70 -3.72
CA ASN A 92 19.76 0.87 -2.53
C ASN A 92 18.55 -0.07 -2.61
N LEU A 93 17.75 -0.04 -3.68
CA LEU A 93 16.56 -0.89 -3.82
C LEU A 93 16.87 -2.39 -3.85
N LEU A 94 18.01 -2.76 -4.44
CA LEU A 94 18.45 -4.15 -4.58
C LEU A 94 18.57 -4.88 -3.23
N GLU A 95 18.67 -4.14 -2.13
CA GLU A 95 18.78 -4.70 -0.77
C GLU A 95 17.44 -5.14 -0.17
N HIS A 96 16.31 -4.75 -0.76
CA HIS A 96 14.98 -5.08 -0.24
C HIS A 96 14.04 -5.53 -1.35
N GLU A 97 14.11 -6.84 -1.65
CA GLU A 97 13.32 -7.50 -2.68
C GLU A 97 11.83 -7.18 -2.56
N LYS A 98 11.25 -7.23 -1.35
CA LYS A 98 9.82 -6.96 -1.14
C LYS A 98 9.39 -5.54 -1.53
N PHE A 99 10.23 -4.54 -1.22
CA PHE A 99 9.91 -3.15 -1.53
C PHE A 99 10.10 -2.87 -3.03
N THR A 100 11.12 -3.48 -3.63
CA THR A 100 11.32 -3.45 -5.08
C THR A 100 10.13 -4.06 -5.81
N GLU A 101 9.66 -5.25 -5.38
CA GLU A 101 8.47 -5.88 -5.97
C GLU A 101 7.21 -5.04 -5.80
N LEU A 102 7.03 -4.38 -4.65
CA LEU A 102 5.95 -3.43 -4.45
C LEU A 102 6.01 -2.27 -5.46
N LEU A 103 7.16 -1.61 -5.60
CA LEU A 103 7.32 -0.50 -6.54
C LEU A 103 7.06 -0.95 -7.98
N ARG A 104 7.56 -2.12 -8.38
CA ARG A 104 7.31 -2.70 -9.69
C ARG A 104 5.83 -2.96 -9.93
N ALA A 105 5.12 -3.54 -8.94
CA ALA A 105 3.69 -3.82 -9.06
C ALA A 105 2.86 -2.53 -9.20
N VAL A 106 3.16 -1.49 -8.41
CA VAL A 106 2.49 -0.18 -8.49
C VAL A 106 2.82 0.54 -9.80
N PHE A 107 4.07 0.47 -10.24
CA PHE A 107 4.49 1.09 -11.50
C PHE A 107 3.85 0.42 -12.71
N HIS A 108 3.81 -0.91 -12.75
CA HIS A 108 3.12 -1.67 -13.80
C HIS A 108 1.64 -1.28 -13.90
N LEU A 109 0.94 -1.23 -12.76
CA LEU A 109 -0.45 -0.79 -12.70
C LEU A 109 -0.61 0.66 -13.20
N THR A 110 0.35 1.53 -12.89
CA THR A 110 0.36 2.92 -13.37
C THR A 110 0.46 2.97 -14.90
N GLU A 111 1.38 2.21 -15.50
CA GLU A 111 1.55 2.15 -16.95
C GLU A 111 0.30 1.63 -17.65
N GLU A 112 -0.24 0.51 -17.17
CA GLU A 112 -1.42 -0.12 -17.78
C GLU A 112 -2.64 0.82 -17.75
N LEU A 113 -2.86 1.53 -16.64
CA LEU A 113 -3.94 2.52 -16.53
C LEU A 113 -3.70 3.75 -17.41
N ASP A 114 -2.45 4.18 -17.60
CA ASP A 114 -2.11 5.34 -18.42
C ASP A 114 -2.39 5.09 -19.91
N TYR A 115 -2.03 3.90 -20.41
CA TYR A 115 -2.29 3.50 -21.80
C TYR A 115 -3.78 3.41 -22.16
N ARG A 116 -4.66 3.18 -21.18
CA ARG A 116 -6.11 3.07 -21.40
C ARG A 116 -6.81 4.42 -21.33
N LYS A 117 -7.28 4.94 -22.46
CA LYS A 117 -7.95 6.26 -22.53
C LYS A 117 -9.37 6.25 -21.94
N ASP A 118 -10.08 5.15 -22.09
CA ASP A 118 -11.44 4.96 -21.60
C ASP A 118 -11.61 3.50 -21.15
N PHE A 119 -12.26 3.31 -20.00
CA PHE A 119 -12.57 1.99 -19.47
C PHE A 119 -13.98 1.54 -19.85
N SER A 120 -14.88 2.46 -20.25
CA SER A 120 -16.30 2.17 -20.49
C SER A 120 -16.57 1.15 -21.60
N ALA A 121 -15.61 0.98 -22.52
CA ALA A 121 -15.67 0.05 -23.65
C ALA A 121 -14.66 -1.12 -23.54
N SER A 122 -14.00 -1.30 -22.39
CA SER A 122 -13.07 -2.40 -22.19
C SER A 122 -13.79 -3.75 -22.10
N PRO A 123 -13.23 -4.82 -22.68
CA PRO A 123 -13.77 -6.17 -22.50
C PRO A 123 -13.62 -6.63 -21.04
N GLU A 124 -14.48 -7.55 -20.59
CA GLU A 124 -14.45 -8.11 -19.23
C GLU A 124 -13.08 -8.71 -18.85
N SER A 125 -12.36 -9.28 -19.82
CA SER A 125 -11.00 -9.79 -19.60
C SER A 125 -10.05 -8.72 -19.06
N ASP A 126 -10.17 -7.48 -19.52
CA ASP A 126 -9.32 -6.37 -19.05
C ASP A 126 -9.62 -6.04 -17.59
N TYR A 127 -10.89 -6.06 -17.19
CA TYR A 127 -11.30 -5.84 -15.81
C TYR A 127 -10.82 -6.95 -14.87
N ILE A 128 -10.80 -8.20 -15.34
CA ILE A 128 -10.21 -9.34 -14.62
C ILE A 128 -8.69 -9.13 -14.44
N HIS A 129 -7.98 -8.73 -15.49
CA HIS A 129 -6.55 -8.42 -15.41
C HIS A 129 -6.27 -7.28 -14.42
N LEU A 130 -6.99 -6.16 -14.53
CA LEU A 130 -6.88 -5.04 -13.59
C LEU A 130 -7.17 -5.45 -12.15
N SER A 131 -8.17 -6.30 -11.92
CA SER A 131 -8.46 -6.83 -10.58
C SER A 131 -7.26 -7.59 -10.01
N ALA A 132 -6.57 -8.38 -10.84
CA ALA A 132 -5.38 -9.11 -10.42
C ALA A 132 -4.19 -8.18 -10.14
N ASP A 133 -3.98 -7.14 -10.94
CA ASP A 133 -2.87 -6.20 -10.76
C ASP A 133 -3.08 -5.27 -9.54
N ILE A 134 -4.31 -4.76 -9.34
CA ILE A 134 -4.71 -4.04 -8.13
C ILE A 134 -4.52 -4.94 -6.91
N LYS A 135 -4.98 -6.20 -6.98
CA LYS A 135 -4.80 -7.17 -5.90
C LYS A 135 -3.33 -7.35 -5.57
N ARG A 136 -2.47 -7.64 -6.55
CA ARG A 136 -1.03 -7.83 -6.33
C ARG A 136 -0.40 -6.63 -5.63
N ALA A 137 -0.65 -5.42 -6.12
CA ALA A 137 -0.15 -4.19 -5.50
C ALA A 137 -0.68 -4.00 -4.07
N TYR A 138 -1.98 -4.27 -3.84
CA TYR A 138 -2.62 -4.12 -2.55
C TYR A 138 -2.06 -5.07 -1.48
N LEU A 139 -1.83 -6.34 -1.83
CA LEU A 139 -1.24 -7.30 -0.91
C LEU A 139 0.19 -6.90 -0.51
N LEU A 140 0.99 -6.48 -1.51
CA LEU A 140 2.38 -6.08 -1.28
C LEU A 140 2.44 -4.83 -0.40
N ILE A 141 1.59 -3.83 -0.64
CA ILE A 141 1.66 -2.55 0.08
C ILE A 141 1.24 -2.69 1.55
N ILE A 142 0.24 -3.53 1.85
CA ILE A 142 -0.15 -3.81 3.23
C ILE A 142 0.99 -4.52 3.96
N SER A 143 1.56 -5.57 3.35
CA SER A 143 2.66 -6.34 3.93
C SER A 143 3.90 -5.46 4.21
N GLU A 144 4.23 -4.59 3.27
CA GLU A 144 5.35 -3.65 3.42
C GLU A 144 5.06 -2.61 4.49
N TRP A 145 3.82 -2.09 4.57
CA TRP A 145 3.43 -1.13 5.60
C TRP A 145 3.60 -1.73 7.01
N ILE A 146 3.17 -2.98 7.22
CA ILE A 146 3.33 -3.66 8.51
C ILE A 146 4.81 -3.82 8.88
N THR A 147 5.64 -4.17 7.90
CA THR A 147 7.09 -4.32 8.06
C THR A 147 7.73 -2.98 8.41
N TYR A 148 7.34 -1.91 7.70
CA TYR A 148 7.81 -0.55 7.92
C TYR A 148 7.39 0.01 9.29
N ILE A 149 6.14 -0.16 9.69
CA ILE A 149 5.63 0.27 11.00
C ILE A 149 6.36 -0.45 12.13
N LYS A 150 6.62 -1.76 11.97
CA LYS A 150 7.43 -2.52 12.93
C LYS A 150 8.84 -1.95 13.04
N TYR A 151 9.47 -1.64 11.91
CA TYR A 151 10.78 -1.02 11.87
C TYR A 151 10.79 0.34 12.60
N LEU A 152 9.80 1.21 12.31
CA LEU A 152 9.65 2.50 13.00
C LEU A 152 9.50 2.31 14.51
N LYS A 153 8.70 1.34 14.97
CA LYS A 153 8.49 1.10 16.41
C LYS A 153 9.81 0.83 17.13
N LYS A 154 10.70 0.07 16.49
CA LYS A 154 12.00 -0.33 17.06
C LYS A 154 13.07 0.77 16.96
N HIS A 155 13.11 1.48 15.84
CA HIS A 155 14.24 2.37 15.51
C HIS A 155 13.91 3.87 15.61
N TYR A 156 12.65 4.24 15.41
CA TYR A 156 12.20 5.64 15.40
C TYR A 156 10.83 5.80 16.10
N PRO A 157 10.76 5.63 17.44
CA PRO A 157 9.50 5.63 18.18
C PRO A 157 8.62 6.87 17.97
N TYR A 158 9.24 8.03 17.70
CA TYR A 158 8.54 9.27 17.39
C TYR A 158 7.82 9.22 16.04
N LEU A 159 8.44 8.64 15.00
CA LEU A 159 7.80 8.42 13.70
C LEU A 159 6.72 7.34 13.80
N TYR A 160 6.97 6.27 14.57
CA TYR A 160 5.95 5.25 14.85
C TYR A 160 4.71 5.84 15.48
N SER A 161 4.87 6.73 16.47
CA SER A 161 3.75 7.40 17.13
C SER A 161 2.86 8.15 16.13
N LEU A 162 3.46 8.90 15.20
CA LEU A 162 2.71 9.56 14.13
C LEU A 162 2.04 8.53 13.21
N ALA A 163 2.81 7.59 12.67
CA ALA A 163 2.35 6.61 11.70
C ALA A 163 1.23 5.70 12.23
N ALA A 164 1.25 5.38 13.53
CA ALA A 164 0.19 4.64 14.20
C ALA A 164 -1.09 5.47 14.37
N ARG A 165 -0.98 6.80 14.58
CA ARG A 165 -2.15 7.69 14.66
C ARG A 165 -2.79 7.97 13.31
N ILE A 166 -1.99 8.01 12.24
CA ILE A 166 -2.48 8.17 10.85
C ILE A 166 -2.65 6.81 10.15
N ASN A 167 -2.94 5.76 10.91
CA ASN A 167 -3.11 4.42 10.40
C ASN A 167 -4.19 4.39 9.29
N PRO A 168 -3.86 3.97 8.05
CA PRO A 168 -4.81 3.99 6.93
C PRO A 168 -5.98 3.00 7.10
N PHE A 169 -5.92 2.12 8.11
CA PHE A 169 -6.96 1.16 8.46
C PHE A 169 -7.88 1.61 9.61
N ASP A 170 -7.57 2.73 10.25
CA ASP A 170 -8.38 3.34 11.30
C ASP A 170 -9.19 4.51 10.72
N GLU A 171 -10.53 4.40 10.76
CA GLU A 171 -11.43 5.45 10.26
C GLU A 171 -11.46 6.68 11.17
N SER A 172 -10.97 6.55 12.40
CA SER A 172 -10.81 7.65 13.37
C SER A 172 -9.39 8.24 13.39
N ALA A 173 -8.52 7.80 12.47
CA ALA A 173 -7.14 8.25 12.39
C ALA A 173 -7.02 9.77 12.29
N THR A 174 -6.17 10.36 13.13
CA THR A 174 -5.92 11.81 13.17
C THR A 174 -4.45 12.11 13.42
N PRO A 175 -3.85 13.08 12.71
CA PRO A 175 -2.46 13.46 12.98
C PRO A 175 -2.29 14.19 14.32
N VAL A 176 -3.36 14.77 14.86
CA VAL A 176 -3.36 15.63 16.06
C VAL A 176 -3.10 14.82 17.33
N VAL A 177 -2.25 15.35 18.21
CA VAL A 177 -2.05 14.81 19.56
C VAL A 177 -3.08 15.47 20.47
N VAL A 178 -3.96 14.66 21.05
CA VAL A 178 -4.99 15.10 22.01
C VAL A 178 -4.61 14.64 23.41
#